data_AF-A0A956QCF0-F1
#
_entry.id   AF-A0A956QCF0-F1
#
_cell.length_a   1.000
_cell.length_b   1.000
_cell.length_c   1.000
_cell.angle_alpha   90.00
_cell.angle_beta   90.00
_cell.angle_gamma   90.00
#
_symmetry.space_group_name_H-M   'P 1'
#
loop_
_entity.id
_entity.type
_entity.pdbx_description
1 polymer ?
#
loop_
_entity_poly.entity_id
_entity_poly.type
_entity_poly.pdbx_seq_one_letter_code
_entity_poly.pdbx_strand_id
1 'polypeptide(L)'
;MTQEESEYQPETDMPAIDHWRDLAGSFLCILSLVRHRLLKPHFQPQDLELLCHHRARGTLQLEVRGVLEFLLHVWDHQLFKFELSTVAAWSESHQRSFTRWVTGETLGQPCRYF
;
A
#
# COMPACT_ATOMS: atom_id res chain seq x y z
N MET A 1 7.91 -46.64 -3.66
CA MET A 1 6.96 -46.05 -2.69
C MET A 1 7.20 -44.56 -2.72
N THR A 2 6.25 -43.85 -3.30
CA THR A 2 6.21 -42.43 -3.63
C THR A 2 5.48 -41.72 -2.50
N GLN A 3 6.11 -40.74 -1.85
CA GLN A 3 5.58 -39.82 -0.83
C GLN A 3 6.80 -39.07 -0.25
N GLU A 4 6.93 -37.75 -0.18
CA GLU A 4 5.98 -36.64 -0.28
C GLU A 4 6.66 -35.51 -1.09
N GLU A 5 6.04 -35.07 -2.18
CA GLU A 5 6.33 -33.75 -2.73
C GLU A 5 5.75 -32.75 -1.72
N SER A 6 6.63 -32.18 -0.89
CA SER A 6 6.30 -31.02 -0.06
C SER A 6 5.83 -29.91 -0.99
N GLU A 7 4.52 -29.73 -1.08
CA GLU A 7 3.86 -28.61 -1.72
C GLU A 7 4.40 -27.33 -1.07
N TYR A 8 5.35 -26.68 -1.74
CA TYR A 8 5.83 -25.36 -1.34
C TYR A 8 4.64 -24.41 -1.50
N GLN A 9 3.89 -24.20 -0.43
CA GLN A 9 2.96 -23.10 -0.34
C GLN A 9 3.82 -21.86 -0.08
N PRO A 10 3.99 -20.93 -1.03
CA PRO A 10 4.56 -19.65 -0.68
C PRO A 10 3.57 -19.04 0.32
N GLU A 11 3.93 -19.03 1.61
CA GLU A 11 3.26 -18.19 2.59
C GLU A 11 3.24 -16.80 1.96
N THR A 12 2.06 -16.37 1.55
CA THR A 12 1.92 -15.08 0.88
C THR A 12 2.22 -14.08 1.98
N ASP A 13 3.40 -13.45 1.91
CA ASP A 13 3.95 -12.51 2.89
C ASP A 13 3.17 -11.18 2.87
N MET A 14 1.84 -11.28 2.74
CA MET A 14 0.91 -10.17 2.76
C MET A 14 0.70 -9.75 4.21
N PRO A 15 0.74 -8.45 4.51
CA PRO A 15 0.44 -7.97 5.84
C PRO A 15 -1.00 -8.33 6.22
N ALA A 16 -1.25 -8.49 7.52
CA ALA A 16 -2.62 -8.52 8.03
C ALA A 16 -3.37 -7.28 7.53
N ILE A 17 -4.59 -7.48 7.00
CA ILE A 17 -5.36 -6.43 6.34
C ILE A 17 -5.56 -5.19 7.23
N ASP A 18 -5.68 -5.38 8.54
CA ASP A 18 -5.87 -4.28 9.48
C ASP A 18 -4.57 -3.46 9.67
N HIS A 19 -3.41 -4.11 9.76
CA HIS A 19 -2.12 -3.39 9.78
C HIS A 19 -1.89 -2.62 8.47
N TRP A 20 -2.26 -3.21 7.33
CA TRP A 20 -2.18 -2.53 6.05
C TRP A 20 -3.10 -1.30 5.99
N ARG A 21 -4.33 -1.40 6.53
CA ARG A 21 -5.24 -0.25 6.65
C ARG A 21 -4.73 0.81 7.62
N ASP A 22 -4.12 0.43 8.73
CA ASP A 22 -3.53 1.37 9.68
C ASP A 22 -2.40 2.18 9.02
N LEU A 23 -1.55 1.50 8.24
CA LEU A 23 -0.56 2.17 7.41
C LEU A 23 -1.23 3.10 6.40
N ALA A 24 -2.20 2.63 5.63
CA ALA A 24 -2.90 3.43 4.64
C ALA A 24 -3.57 4.67 5.28
N GLY A 25 -4.13 4.52 6.48
CA GLY A 25 -4.74 5.59 7.28
C GLY A 25 -3.75 6.66 7.73
N SER A 26 -2.45 6.39 7.72
CA SER A 26 -1.41 7.38 8.01
C SER A 26 -1.18 8.40 6.89
N PHE A 27 -1.72 8.15 5.69
CA PHE A 27 -1.62 9.05 4.55
C PHE A 27 -2.86 9.94 4.42
N LEU A 28 -2.68 11.26 4.43
CA LEU A 28 -3.78 12.23 4.36
C LEU A 28 -4.61 12.11 3.07
N CYS A 29 -4.01 11.68 1.97
CA CYS A 29 -4.71 11.43 0.72
C CYS A 29 -5.73 10.29 0.86
N ILE A 30 -5.43 9.21 1.59
CA ILE A 30 -6.34 8.09 1.83
C ILE A 30 -7.53 8.56 2.68
N LEU A 31 -7.28 9.30 3.76
CA LEU A 31 -8.34 9.89 4.58
C LEU A 31 -9.24 10.81 3.75
N SER A 32 -8.66 11.58 2.83
CA SER A 32 -9.42 12.44 1.91
C SER A 32 -10.25 11.63 0.91
N LEU A 33 -9.71 10.55 0.34
CA LEU A 33 -10.45 9.65 -0.55
C LEU A 33 -11.65 9.01 0.16
N VAL A 34 -11.49 8.60 1.41
CA VAL A 34 -12.61 8.07 2.23
C VAL A 34 -13.64 9.17 2.52
N ARG A 35 -13.20 10.34 2.97
CA ARG A 35 -14.06 11.49 3.30
C ARG A 35 -14.89 11.97 2.10
N HIS A 36 -14.30 11.97 0.91
CA HIS A 36 -14.98 12.35 -0.33
C HIS A 36 -15.75 11.19 -0.99
N ARG A 37 -15.89 10.05 -0.30
CA ARG A 37 -16.60 8.84 -0.78
C ARG A 37 -16.03 8.26 -2.09
N LEU A 38 -14.76 8.54 -2.37
CA LEU A 38 -14.02 7.93 -3.48
C LEU A 38 -13.48 6.55 -3.09
N LEU A 39 -13.25 6.33 -1.80
CA LEU A 39 -12.87 5.06 -1.19
C LEU A 39 -13.85 4.71 -0.05
N LYS A 40 -14.12 3.43 0.17
CA LYS A 40 -14.99 2.98 1.28
C LYS A 40 -14.22 3.04 2.62
N PRO A 41 -14.88 3.16 3.78
CA PRO A 41 -14.18 3.16 5.08
C PRO A 41 -13.40 1.87 5.38
N HIS A 42 -13.95 0.71 5.01
CA HIS A 42 -13.28 -0.59 5.17
C HIS A 42 -12.77 -1.10 3.83
N PHE A 43 -11.97 -0.26 3.17
CA PHE A 43 -11.46 -0.58 1.84
C PHE A 43 -10.52 -1.78 1.83
N GLN A 44 -10.42 -2.39 0.65
CA GLN A 44 -9.53 -3.50 0.34
C GLN A 44 -8.48 -3.05 -0.68
N PRO A 45 -7.37 -3.77 -0.83
CA PRO A 45 -6.35 -3.49 -1.84
C PRO A 45 -6.95 -3.40 -3.26
N GLN A 46 -7.93 -4.25 -3.58
CA GLN A 46 -8.63 -4.22 -4.87
C GLN A 46 -9.39 -2.90 -5.08
N ASP A 47 -9.88 -2.25 -4.02
CA ASP A 47 -10.50 -0.93 -4.16
C ASP A 47 -9.46 0.14 -4.59
N LEU A 48 -8.21 0.03 -4.14
CA LEU A 48 -7.11 0.92 -4.55
C LEU A 48 -6.64 0.60 -5.97
N GLU A 49 -6.55 -0.67 -6.31
CA GLU A 49 -6.22 -1.13 -7.67
C GLU A 49 -7.22 -0.58 -8.69
N LEU A 50 -8.52 -0.67 -8.38
CA LEU A 50 -9.59 -0.08 -9.18
C LEU A 50 -9.47 1.44 -9.30
N LEU A 51 -9.03 2.14 -8.24
CA LEU A 51 -8.79 3.58 -8.27
C LEU A 51 -7.61 3.93 -9.21
N CYS A 52 -6.53 3.17 -9.15
CA CYS A 52 -5.35 3.32 -10.00
C CYS A 52 -5.66 3.10 -11.49
N HIS A 53 -6.50 2.10 -11.82
CA HIS A 53 -6.78 1.70 -13.21
C HIS A 53 -8.03 2.34 -13.83
N HIS A 54 -9.16 2.41 -13.12
CA HIS A 54 -10.46 2.74 -13.72
C HIS A 54 -10.88 4.19 -13.49
N ARG A 55 -10.64 4.76 -12.30
CA ARG A 55 -11.06 6.14 -11.98
C ARG A 55 -10.01 7.20 -12.31
N ALA A 56 -8.79 6.80 -12.64
CA ALA A 56 -7.66 7.70 -12.90
C ALA A 56 -7.53 8.20 -14.35
N ARG A 57 -8.52 7.98 -15.23
CA ARG A 57 -8.49 8.51 -16.61
C ARG A 57 -8.61 10.05 -16.72
N GLY A 58 -8.47 10.80 -15.62
CA GLY A 58 -8.58 12.26 -15.65
C GLY A 58 -7.81 13.07 -14.59
N THR A 59 -7.77 12.71 -13.30
CA THR A 59 -7.42 13.75 -12.28
C THR A 59 -6.86 13.27 -10.94
N LEU A 60 -6.27 12.06 -10.82
CA LEU A 60 -5.48 11.78 -9.61
C LEU A 60 -4.15 12.52 -9.72
N GLN A 61 -3.84 13.35 -8.73
CA GLN A 61 -2.53 13.99 -8.63
C GLN A 61 -1.44 12.91 -8.57
N LEU A 62 -0.30 13.18 -9.21
CA LEU A 62 0.81 12.22 -9.32
C LEU A 62 1.23 11.66 -7.96
N GLU A 63 1.28 12.52 -6.95
CA GLU A 63 1.56 12.15 -5.56
C GLU A 63 0.54 11.14 -5.00
N VAL A 64 -0.75 11.36 -5.21
CA VAL A 64 -1.81 10.46 -4.73
C VAL A 64 -1.67 9.10 -5.39
N ARG A 65 -1.40 9.08 -6.70
CA ARG A 65 -1.13 7.83 -7.42
C ARG A 65 0.09 7.11 -6.82
N GLY A 66 1.19 7.81 -6.58
CA GLY A 66 2.39 7.23 -5.99
C GLY A 66 2.12 6.59 -4.61
N VAL A 67 1.32 7.25 -3.76
CA VAL A 67 0.92 6.68 -2.47
C VAL A 67 0.06 5.42 -2.65
N LEU A 68 -0.86 5.40 -3.62
CA LEU A 68 -1.68 4.21 -3.88
C LEU A 68 -0.83 3.03 -4.39
N GLU A 69 0.11 3.30 -5.31
CA GLU A 69 1.05 2.30 -5.82
C GLU A 69 1.95 1.75 -4.72
N PHE A 70 2.43 2.61 -3.82
CA PHE A 70 3.15 2.20 -2.62
C PHE A 70 2.31 1.26 -1.74
N LEU A 71 1.06 1.63 -1.44
CA LEU A 71 0.20 0.79 -0.58
C LEU A 71 -0.12 -0.56 -1.23
N LEU A 72 -0.29 -0.60 -2.55
CA LEU A 72 -0.46 -1.85 -3.29
C LEU A 72 0.82 -2.70 -3.25
N HIS A 73 1.99 -2.08 -3.39
CA HIS A 73 3.28 -2.76 -3.24
C HIS A 73 3.49 -3.35 -1.83
N VAL A 74 3.10 -2.62 -0.78
CA VAL A 74 3.15 -3.15 0.59
C VAL A 74 2.18 -4.30 0.80
N TRP A 75 1.04 -4.31 0.11
CA TRP A 75 0.10 -5.42 0.16
C TRP A 75 0.66 -6.68 -0.53
N ASP A 76 1.17 -6.52 -1.75
CA ASP A 76 1.74 -7.60 -2.54
C ASP A 76 2.88 -7.07 -3.43
N HIS A 77 4.11 -7.20 -2.93
CA HIS A 77 5.32 -6.72 -3.61
C HIS A 77 5.73 -7.58 -4.82
N GLN A 78 5.18 -8.80 -4.91
CA GLN A 78 5.40 -9.68 -6.06
C GLN A 78 4.54 -9.20 -7.24
N LEU A 79 3.28 -8.85 -6.97
CA LEU A 79 2.32 -8.39 -7.97
C LEU A 79 2.50 -6.91 -8.34
N PHE A 80 2.76 -6.04 -7.36
CA PHE A 80 2.83 -4.60 -7.56
C PHE A 80 4.25 -4.09 -7.33
N LYS A 81 4.83 -3.41 -8.32
CA LYS A 81 6.14 -2.78 -8.19
C LYS A 81 5.99 -1.31 -7.79
N PHE A 82 6.93 -0.83 -6.98
CA PHE A 82 6.98 0.54 -6.51
C PHE A 82 8.37 1.13 -6.72
N GLU A 83 8.43 2.34 -7.27
CA GLU A 83 9.68 3.06 -7.46
C GLU A 83 9.90 4.05 -6.31
N LEU A 84 10.95 3.81 -5.51
CA LEU A 84 11.31 4.67 -4.37
C LEU A 84 11.58 6.14 -4.76
N SER A 85 12.05 6.38 -5.98
CA SER A 85 12.26 7.73 -6.51
C SER A 85 10.98 8.58 -6.50
N THR A 86 9.80 7.96 -6.57
CA THR A 86 8.51 8.67 -6.53
C THR A 86 8.25 9.34 -5.19
N VAL A 87 8.81 8.83 -4.09
CA VAL A 87 8.66 9.40 -2.73
C VAL A 87 9.22 10.82 -2.67
N ALA A 88 10.27 11.12 -3.42
CA ALA A 88 10.87 12.46 -3.47
C ALA A 88 9.90 13.53 -4.01
N ALA A 89 8.91 13.13 -4.81
CA ALA A 89 7.89 14.02 -5.34
C ALA A 89 6.66 14.17 -4.42
N TRP A 90 6.61 13.44 -3.31
CA TRP A 90 5.51 13.55 -2.35
C TRP A 90 5.67 14.79 -1.47
N SER A 91 4.55 15.28 -0.93
CA SER A 91 4.53 16.30 0.11
C SER A 91 5.25 15.81 1.37
N GLU A 92 5.76 16.76 2.16
CA GLU A 92 6.45 16.48 3.42
C GLU A 92 5.63 15.60 4.36
N SER A 93 4.30 15.78 4.37
CA SER A 93 3.41 14.95 5.20
C SER A 93 3.45 13.48 4.79
N HIS A 94 3.39 13.17 3.50
CA HIS A 94 3.41 11.79 3.03
C HIS A 94 4.82 11.19 3.11
N GLN A 95 5.87 11.97 2.86
CA GLN A 95 7.25 11.54 3.12
C GLN A 95 7.44 11.16 4.60
N ARG A 96 6.90 11.96 5.53
CA ARG A 96 6.95 11.65 6.96
C ARG A 96 6.20 10.37 7.31
N SER A 97 5.01 10.15 6.76
CA SER A 97 4.26 8.89 6.97
C SER A 97 5.03 7.67 6.44
N PHE A 98 5.66 7.81 5.27
CA PHE A 98 6.56 6.81 4.71
C PHE A 98 7.73 6.52 5.65
N THR A 99 8.46 7.55 6.09
CA THR A 99 9.60 7.38 7.01
C THR A 99 9.19 6.68 8.30
N ARG A 100 8.08 7.09 8.93
CA ARG A 100 7.56 6.46 10.15
C ARG A 100 7.24 4.98 9.95
N TRP A 101 6.74 4.61 8.78
CA TRP A 101 6.51 3.20 8.48
C TRP A 101 7.83 2.45 8.28
N VAL A 102 8.77 3.00 7.53
CA VAL A 102 10.10 2.38 7.32
C VAL A 102 10.83 2.16 8.65
N THR A 103 10.80 3.15 9.56
CA THR A 103 11.43 3.05 10.89
C THR A 103 10.65 2.17 11.86
N GLY A 104 9.46 1.72 11.49
CA GLY A 104 8.60 0.88 12.33
C GLY A 104 7.80 1.63 13.38
N GLU A 105 7.77 2.96 13.37
CA GLU A 105 6.91 3.76 14.23
C GLU A 105 5.42 3.52 13.95
N THR A 106 5.05 3.21 12.70
CA THR A 106 3.65 3.01 12.31
C THR A 106 3.09 1.65 12.74
N LEU A 107 3.86 0.56 12.59
CA LEU A 107 3.40 -0.81 12.85
C LEU A 107 4.14 -1.50 14.02
N GLY A 108 4.97 -0.77 14.76
CA GLY A 108 5.76 -1.28 15.88
C GLY A 108 6.95 -2.15 15.49
N GLN A 109 7.22 -2.35 14.20
CA GLN A 109 8.35 -3.12 13.67
C GLN A 109 8.92 -2.45 12.42
N PRO A 110 10.26 -2.34 12.28
CA PRO A 110 10.89 -1.82 11.06
C PRO A 110 10.48 -2.63 9.83
N CYS A 111 10.35 -1.95 8.70
CA CYS A 111 9.92 -2.60 7.47
C CYS A 111 10.97 -3.64 6.98
N ARG A 112 10.48 -4.77 6.45
CA ARG A 112 11.29 -5.85 5.85
C ARG A 112 11.10 -6.00 4.34
N TYR A 113 10.26 -5.16 3.73
CA TYR A 113 9.67 -5.40 2.41
C TYR A 113 10.27 -4.56 1.27
N PHE A 114 11.57 -4.27 1.32
CA PHE A 114 12.30 -3.62 0.22
C PHE A 114 13.47 -4.47 -0.24
#